data_AF-A0A151U2F9-F1
#
_entry.id   AF-A0A151U2F9-F1
#
_cell.length_a   1.000
_cell.length_b   1.000
_cell.length_c   1.000
_cell.angle_alpha   90.00
_cell.angle_beta   90.00
_cell.angle_gamma   90.00
#
_symmetry.space_group_name_H-M   'P 1'
#
loop_
_entity.id
_entity.type
_entity.pdbx_description
1 polymer ?
#
loop_
_entity_poly.entity_id
_entity_poly.type
_entity_poly.pdbx_seq_one_letter_code
_entity_poly.pdbx_strand_id
1 'polypeptide(L)'
;MMEAKVMICNHFRHSALSVLSSSFRIKPSSSVSCSLMEDQETHNHGRTKFLDFPFVSSSHKSLMLDLVSTLENRFHSQLLPCSLPSDVQYYQSHNGTAQASLHIRPAHHNSPVDFVLGSWVHSELPTGGSLDITSLSAYLNSSTDAPNFVFEMIRSSPTMLVLILDLPPRKDLVLWSDDLKTFYEDTQLDTHRQALERVPEVQPYFSSSLYIRTVASPTAIMVRIGTENGGVERMEEIIKDHLDPISKQVLGIWLDHCACAKREVGEAERAYLRKRDGLIRNKTIEIDLGSSFPRLFGPEVANRVLEAIKEYFTV
;
A
#
# COMPACT_ATOMS: atom_id res chain seq x y z
N MET A 1 15.91 -28.61 2.73
CA MET A 1 15.70 -27.20 3.15
C MET A 1 15.37 -26.39 1.92
N MET A 2 14.08 -26.27 1.61
CA MET A 2 13.58 -25.57 0.43
C MET A 2 13.32 -24.12 0.85
N GLU A 3 14.13 -23.19 0.36
CA GLU A 3 13.88 -21.76 0.49
C GLU A 3 12.56 -21.42 -0.22
N ALA A 4 11.53 -21.09 0.56
CA ALA A 4 10.33 -20.46 0.05
C ALA A 4 10.70 -19.05 -0.43
N LYS A 5 11.12 -18.94 -1.69
CA LYS A 5 11.23 -17.65 -2.37
C LYS A 5 9.83 -17.03 -2.38
N VAL A 6 9.63 -15.96 -1.63
CA VAL A 6 8.51 -15.03 -1.84
C VAL A 6 8.78 -14.30 -3.17
N MET A 7 8.57 -15.04 -4.26
CA MET A 7 8.56 -14.59 -5.64
C MET A 7 7.15 -14.09 -5.94
N ILE A 8 6.87 -12.81 -5.70
CA ILE A 8 5.66 -12.19 -6.25
C ILE A 8 5.74 -12.10 -7.80
N CYS A 9 6.88 -12.41 -8.44
CA CYS A 9 7.03 -12.17 -9.88
C CYS A 9 7.53 -13.31 -10.80
N ASN A 10 8.00 -14.47 -10.33
CA ASN A 10 8.80 -15.35 -11.22
C ASN A 10 8.42 -16.85 -11.35
N HIS A 11 7.26 -17.32 -10.87
CA HIS A 11 6.94 -18.77 -10.92
C HIS A 11 5.66 -19.20 -11.64
N PHE A 12 5.12 -18.39 -12.55
CA PHE A 12 4.06 -18.86 -13.45
C PHE A 12 4.35 -18.44 -14.89
N ARG A 13 5.12 -19.25 -15.61
CA ARG A 13 5.20 -19.24 -17.08
C ARG A 13 4.63 -20.58 -17.58
N HIS A 14 4.00 -20.52 -18.75
CA HIS A 14 3.28 -21.58 -19.51
C HIS A 14 1.78 -21.62 -19.13
N SER A 15 0.81 -21.49 -20.04
CA SER A 15 0.78 -21.66 -21.50
C SER A 15 -0.21 -20.70 -22.17
N ALA A 16 0.05 -20.42 -23.44
CA ALA A 16 -0.83 -19.70 -24.36
C ALA A 16 -2.05 -20.54 -24.75
N LEU A 17 -3.20 -19.91 -25.01
CA LEU A 17 -3.99 -20.12 -26.24
C LEU A 17 -5.12 -19.09 -26.38
N SER A 18 -5.55 -18.97 -27.63
CA SER A 18 -6.17 -17.88 -28.35
C SER A 18 -7.67 -17.63 -28.12
N VAL A 19 -8.01 -16.38 -28.44
CA VAL A 19 -9.30 -15.68 -28.54
C VAL A 19 -10.18 -16.19 -29.69
N LEU A 20 -11.51 -16.18 -29.48
CA LEU A 20 -12.58 -15.93 -30.48
C LEU A 20 -13.74 -15.20 -29.75
N SER A 21 -13.94 -13.90 -29.99
CA SER A 21 -14.95 -13.30 -30.89
C SER A 21 -16.43 -13.55 -30.50
N SER A 22 -17.15 -12.51 -30.05
CA SER A 22 -18.18 -11.83 -30.87
C SER A 22 -18.99 -10.78 -30.07
N SER A 23 -19.37 -9.73 -30.79
CA SER A 23 -20.02 -8.50 -30.35
C SER A 23 -21.53 -8.62 -30.23
N PHE A 24 -22.17 -7.92 -29.28
CA PHE A 24 -23.56 -7.45 -29.45
C PHE A 24 -23.85 -6.11 -28.76
N ARG A 25 -24.87 -5.45 -29.32
CA ARG A 25 -25.16 -4.02 -29.34
C ARG A 25 -25.92 -3.52 -28.11
N ILE A 26 -25.61 -2.27 -27.76
CA ILE A 26 -26.34 -1.39 -26.84
C ILE A 26 -27.65 -0.92 -27.48
N LYS A 27 -28.73 -0.86 -26.69
CA LYS A 27 -29.72 0.24 -26.76
C LYS A 27 -30.30 0.59 -25.37
N PRO A 28 -30.71 1.85 -25.14
CA PRO A 28 -30.95 2.41 -23.81
C PRO A 28 -32.44 2.61 -23.49
N SER A 29 -32.77 2.74 -22.20
CA SER A 29 -33.97 3.46 -21.75
C SER A 29 -33.94 3.78 -20.25
N SER A 30 -33.77 5.08 -19.96
CA SER A 30 -34.42 5.92 -18.94
C SER A 30 -35.08 5.27 -17.70
N SER A 31 -34.61 5.67 -16.52
CA SER A 31 -35.40 6.48 -15.57
C SER A 31 -34.47 7.12 -14.52
N VAL A 32 -34.65 8.40 -14.25
CA VAL A 32 -33.91 9.17 -13.24
C VAL A 32 -34.89 9.48 -12.12
N SER A 33 -34.64 8.97 -10.91
CA SER A 33 -35.12 9.56 -9.66
C SER A 33 -34.48 8.89 -8.44
N CYS A 34 -33.98 9.75 -7.53
CA CYS A 34 -33.64 9.51 -6.11
C CYS A 34 -32.27 8.89 -5.76
N SER A 35 -31.15 9.52 -6.15
CA SER A 35 -29.79 9.05 -5.83
C SER A 35 -29.11 9.72 -4.62
N LEU A 36 -29.84 10.30 -3.67
CA LEU A 36 -29.21 10.96 -2.50
C LEU A 36 -29.07 10.06 -1.26
N MET A 37 -29.75 8.90 -1.21
CA MET A 37 -29.65 7.98 -0.06
C MET A 37 -28.84 6.71 -0.37
N GLU A 38 -28.78 6.25 -1.63
CA GLU A 38 -27.96 5.09 -2.04
C GLU A 38 -26.45 5.38 -1.98
N ASP A 39 -26.02 6.60 -2.26
CA ASP A 39 -24.60 6.98 -2.20
C ASP A 39 -24.05 6.83 -0.76
N GLN A 40 -24.81 7.22 0.26
CA GLN A 40 -24.30 7.20 1.64
C GLN A 40 -24.20 5.78 2.22
N GLU A 41 -25.08 4.86 1.83
CA GLU A 41 -25.01 3.44 2.23
C GLU A 41 -23.90 2.69 1.50
N THR A 42 -23.71 2.95 0.20
CA THR A 42 -22.66 2.31 -0.60
C THR A 42 -21.26 2.79 -0.21
N HIS A 43 -21.09 4.09 0.10
CA HIS A 43 -19.84 4.64 0.64
C HIS A 43 -19.45 4.00 1.99
N ASN A 44 -20.42 3.73 2.87
CA ASN A 44 -20.15 3.08 4.15
C ASN A 44 -19.83 1.58 3.99
N HIS A 45 -20.44 0.91 3.00
CA HIS A 45 -20.22 -0.52 2.80
C HIS A 45 -18.78 -0.85 2.40
N GLY A 46 -18.22 -0.15 1.40
CA GLY A 46 -16.85 -0.41 0.94
C GLY A 46 -15.80 -0.08 2.00
N ARG A 47 -15.98 1.02 2.74
CA ARG A 47 -15.14 1.34 3.91
C ARG A 47 -15.18 0.25 4.97
N THR A 48 -16.38 -0.28 5.28
CA THR A 48 -16.53 -1.35 6.28
C THR A 48 -15.74 -2.59 5.84
N LYS A 49 -15.85 -2.97 4.57
CA LYS A 49 -15.08 -4.09 3.98
C LYS A 49 -13.56 -3.87 4.06
N PHE A 50 -13.09 -2.65 3.83
CA PHE A 50 -11.68 -2.33 3.97
C PHE A 50 -11.19 -2.53 5.42
N LEU A 51 -11.95 -2.04 6.41
CA LEU A 51 -11.59 -2.13 7.82
C LEU A 51 -11.79 -3.53 8.43
N ASP A 52 -12.43 -4.46 7.71
CA ASP A 52 -12.66 -5.82 8.20
C ASP A 52 -11.35 -6.62 8.34
N PHE A 53 -10.35 -6.37 7.48
CA PHE A 53 -9.09 -7.13 7.39
C PHE A 53 -9.27 -8.64 7.69
N PRO A 54 -10.09 -9.36 6.89
CA PRO A 54 -10.72 -10.61 7.34
C PRO A 54 -9.79 -11.83 7.40
N PHE A 55 -8.63 -11.77 6.72
CA PHE A 55 -7.73 -12.93 6.56
C PHE A 55 -6.46 -12.85 7.42
N VAL A 56 -6.31 -11.80 8.22
CA VAL A 56 -5.14 -11.60 9.06
C VAL A 56 -5.45 -11.85 10.52
N SER A 57 -4.41 -12.03 11.32
CA SER A 57 -4.54 -12.27 12.75
C SER A 57 -4.97 -11.03 13.53
N SER A 58 -5.38 -11.22 14.79
CA SER A 58 -5.91 -10.15 15.64
C SER A 58 -4.91 -9.01 15.84
N SER A 59 -3.63 -9.32 16.10
CA SER A 59 -2.61 -8.28 16.31
C SER A 59 -2.33 -7.50 15.03
N HIS A 60 -2.30 -8.20 13.88
CA HIS A 60 -2.15 -7.57 12.56
C HIS A 60 -3.33 -6.66 12.25
N LYS A 61 -4.57 -7.14 12.41
CA LYS A 61 -5.78 -6.33 12.20
C LYS A 61 -5.78 -5.10 13.11
N SER A 62 -5.46 -5.26 14.39
CA SER A 62 -5.39 -4.13 15.34
C SER A 62 -4.40 -3.07 14.87
N LEU A 63 -3.20 -3.48 14.45
CA LEU A 63 -2.19 -2.58 13.94
C LEU A 63 -2.69 -1.80 12.71
N MET A 64 -3.27 -2.48 11.73
CA MET A 64 -3.82 -1.82 10.54
C MET A 64 -4.91 -0.82 10.87
N LEU A 65 -5.85 -1.19 11.76
CA LEU A 65 -6.91 -0.29 12.21
C LEU A 65 -6.36 0.94 12.92
N ASP A 66 -5.35 0.77 13.77
CA ASP A 66 -4.73 1.86 14.50
C ASP A 66 -3.99 2.82 13.55
N LEU A 67 -3.23 2.30 12.58
CA LEU A 67 -2.53 3.13 11.59
C LEU A 67 -3.52 3.91 10.71
N VAL A 68 -4.55 3.23 10.19
CA VAL A 68 -5.59 3.86 9.36
C VAL A 68 -6.32 4.95 10.15
N SER A 69 -6.79 4.62 11.35
CA SER A 69 -7.55 5.56 12.18
C SER A 69 -6.70 6.76 12.61
N THR A 70 -5.44 6.53 13.00
CA THR A 70 -4.51 7.61 13.37
C THR A 70 -4.31 8.59 12.22
N LEU A 71 -4.03 8.06 11.02
CA LEU A 71 -3.81 8.87 9.84
C LEU A 71 -5.08 9.64 9.43
N GLU A 72 -6.23 8.94 9.33
CA GLU A 72 -7.48 9.58 8.93
C GLU A 72 -8.00 10.59 9.95
N ASN A 73 -7.79 10.36 11.25
CA ASN A 73 -8.14 11.32 12.29
C ASN A 73 -7.26 12.58 12.20
N ARG A 74 -5.96 12.42 11.97
CA ARG A 74 -5.02 13.55 11.85
C ARG A 74 -5.36 14.46 10.65
N PHE A 75 -5.85 13.88 9.56
CA PHE A 75 -6.23 14.59 8.34
C PHE A 75 -7.76 14.66 8.13
N HIS A 76 -8.57 14.52 9.18
CA HIS A 76 -10.03 14.41 9.04
C HIS A 76 -10.65 15.58 8.26
N SER A 77 -10.21 16.81 8.52
CA SER A 77 -10.68 18.02 7.83
C SER A 77 -10.08 18.23 6.45
N GLN A 78 -9.10 17.40 6.06
CA GLN A 78 -8.34 17.53 4.82
C GLN A 78 -8.68 16.43 3.81
N LEU A 79 -9.11 15.25 4.27
CA LEU A 79 -9.43 14.10 3.43
C LEU A 79 -10.90 14.08 3.02
N LEU A 80 -11.13 13.99 1.72
CA LEU A 80 -12.44 13.75 1.12
C LEU A 80 -12.89 12.30 1.36
N PRO A 81 -14.20 12.01 1.25
CA PRO A 81 -14.71 10.64 1.20
C PRO A 81 -14.10 9.84 0.04
N CYS A 82 -14.10 8.51 0.15
CA CYS A 82 -13.70 7.61 -0.93
C CYS A 82 -14.75 7.66 -2.04
N SER A 83 -14.36 8.03 -3.27
CA SER A 83 -15.24 8.09 -4.43
C SER A 83 -15.08 6.91 -5.39
N LEU A 84 -14.37 5.85 -4.98
CA LEU A 84 -14.21 4.65 -5.80
C LEU A 84 -15.56 3.94 -6.00
N PRO A 85 -15.83 3.38 -7.18
CA PRO A 85 -16.98 2.50 -7.40
C PRO A 85 -16.99 1.31 -6.44
N SER A 86 -18.17 0.81 -6.07
CA SER A 86 -18.30 -0.30 -5.10
C SER A 86 -17.61 -1.59 -5.55
N ASP A 87 -17.61 -1.86 -6.86
CA ASP A 87 -16.95 -2.99 -7.52
C ASP A 87 -15.43 -2.80 -7.74
N VAL A 88 -14.89 -1.67 -7.27
CA VAL A 88 -13.46 -1.37 -7.12
C VAL A 88 -13.07 -1.31 -5.64
N GLN A 89 -13.97 -0.87 -4.75
CA GLN A 89 -13.74 -0.88 -3.30
C GLN A 89 -13.64 -2.30 -2.73
N TYR A 90 -14.37 -3.24 -3.32
CA TYR A 90 -14.26 -4.67 -3.01
C TYR A 90 -14.42 -5.47 -4.29
N TYR A 91 -13.52 -6.42 -4.53
CA TYR A 91 -13.53 -7.27 -5.70
C TYR A 91 -12.91 -8.63 -5.42
N GLN A 92 -13.29 -9.61 -6.23
CA GLN A 92 -12.82 -10.98 -6.11
C GLN A 92 -12.64 -11.62 -7.49
N SER A 93 -11.83 -12.68 -7.56
CA SER A 93 -11.71 -13.49 -8.77
C SER A 93 -13.01 -14.24 -9.07
N HIS A 94 -13.20 -14.64 -10.33
CA HIS A 94 -14.42 -15.33 -10.77
C HIS A 94 -14.70 -16.64 -10.00
N ASN A 95 -13.63 -17.34 -9.62
CA ASN A 95 -13.68 -18.59 -8.84
C ASN A 95 -13.62 -18.36 -7.31
N GLY A 96 -13.54 -17.12 -6.84
CA GLY A 96 -13.48 -16.77 -5.42
C GLY A 96 -12.15 -17.04 -4.70
N THR A 97 -11.13 -17.55 -5.40
CA THR A 97 -9.82 -17.89 -4.80
C THR A 97 -8.97 -16.67 -4.47
N ALA A 98 -9.31 -15.49 -4.98
CA ALA A 98 -8.66 -14.22 -4.61
C ALA A 98 -9.71 -13.16 -4.29
N GLN A 99 -9.47 -12.38 -3.25
CA GLN A 99 -10.34 -11.32 -2.77
C GLN A 99 -9.50 -10.10 -2.40
N ALA A 100 -10.04 -8.90 -2.55
CA ALA A 100 -9.34 -7.69 -2.17
C ALA A 100 -10.33 -6.57 -1.84
N SER A 101 -9.83 -5.62 -1.06
CA SER A 101 -10.48 -4.33 -0.84
C SER A 101 -9.49 -3.20 -1.05
N LEU A 102 -9.97 -2.13 -1.65
CA LEU A 102 -9.23 -0.91 -1.93
C LEU A 102 -9.99 0.29 -1.38
N HIS A 103 -9.30 1.14 -0.65
CA HIS A 103 -9.85 2.36 -0.09
C HIS A 103 -8.91 3.52 -0.39
N ILE A 104 -9.38 4.49 -1.18
CA ILE A 104 -8.61 5.68 -1.54
C ILE A 104 -9.37 6.91 -1.06
N ARG A 105 -8.69 7.79 -0.33
CA ARG A 105 -9.24 9.08 0.07
C ARG A 105 -8.35 10.19 -0.47
N PRO A 106 -8.81 10.93 -1.50
CA PRO A 106 -8.10 12.12 -1.95
C PRO A 106 -8.21 13.22 -0.89
N ALA A 107 -7.30 14.18 -0.93
CA ALA A 107 -7.37 15.35 -0.06
C ALA A 107 -7.92 16.58 -0.80
N HIS A 108 -8.33 17.59 -0.04
CA HIS A 108 -8.62 18.91 -0.58
C HIS A 108 -7.37 19.56 -1.18
N HIS A 109 -7.54 20.43 -2.18
CA HIS A 109 -6.44 21.13 -2.87
C HIS A 109 -5.50 21.94 -1.97
N ASN A 110 -5.94 22.35 -0.77
CA ASN A 110 -5.14 23.09 0.21
C ASN A 110 -4.36 22.18 1.18
N SER A 111 -4.56 20.87 1.09
CA SER A 111 -3.82 19.88 1.86
C SER A 111 -2.43 19.65 1.23
N PRO A 112 -1.38 19.37 2.03
CA PRO A 112 -0.12 18.85 1.50
C PRO A 112 -0.22 17.37 1.09
N VAL A 113 -1.19 16.63 1.66
CA VAL A 113 -1.53 15.27 1.22
C VAL A 113 -2.20 15.34 -0.14
N ASP A 114 -1.84 14.44 -1.03
CA ASP A 114 -2.50 14.21 -2.31
C ASP A 114 -3.67 13.23 -2.13
N PHE A 115 -3.34 12.01 -1.68
CA PHE A 115 -4.31 11.00 -1.29
C PHE A 115 -3.70 9.99 -0.33
N VAL A 116 -4.59 9.28 0.36
CA VAL A 116 -4.27 8.11 1.20
C VAL A 116 -4.85 6.88 0.52
N LEU A 117 -4.07 5.81 0.47
CA LEU A 117 -4.45 4.53 -0.10
C LEU A 117 -4.28 3.44 0.95
N GLY A 118 -5.35 2.74 1.27
CA GLY A 118 -5.32 1.51 2.04
C GLY A 118 -5.81 0.35 1.19
N SER A 119 -5.22 -0.83 1.37
CA SER A 119 -5.74 -2.05 0.73
C SER A 119 -5.49 -3.30 1.57
N TRP A 120 -6.26 -4.34 1.28
CA TRP A 120 -5.90 -5.71 1.62
C TRP A 120 -6.18 -6.64 0.44
N VAL A 121 -5.37 -7.68 0.31
CA VAL A 121 -5.46 -8.72 -0.72
C VAL A 121 -5.31 -10.07 -0.04
N HIS A 122 -6.17 -11.01 -0.40
CA HIS A 122 -6.08 -12.42 -0.07
C HIS A 122 -6.09 -13.24 -1.35
N SER A 123 -5.24 -14.25 -1.42
CA SER A 123 -5.27 -15.26 -2.48
C SER A 123 -4.93 -16.62 -1.93
N GLU A 124 -5.75 -17.61 -2.22
CA GLU A 124 -5.41 -19.01 -2.07
C GLU A 124 -4.31 -19.37 -3.08
N LEU A 125 -3.29 -20.07 -2.62
CA LEU A 125 -2.17 -20.53 -3.43
C LEU A 125 -2.37 -21.99 -3.84
N PRO A 126 -1.96 -22.39 -5.06
CA PRO A 126 -2.07 -23.79 -5.50
C PRO A 126 -1.36 -24.81 -4.60
N THR A 127 -0.43 -24.35 -3.77
CA THR A 127 0.29 -25.16 -2.78
C THR A 127 -0.51 -25.44 -1.50
N GLY A 128 -1.75 -24.94 -1.40
CA GLY A 128 -2.60 -25.06 -0.20
C GLY A 128 -2.34 -24.01 0.88
N GLY A 129 -1.52 -22.99 0.59
CA GLY A 129 -1.29 -21.84 1.46
C GLY A 129 -2.10 -20.62 1.03
N SER A 130 -1.87 -19.46 1.68
CA SER A 130 -2.44 -18.17 1.28
C SER A 130 -1.35 -17.12 1.08
N LEU A 131 -1.64 -16.15 0.23
CA LEU A 131 -0.95 -14.87 0.15
C LEU A 131 -1.88 -13.79 0.70
N ASP A 132 -1.47 -13.17 1.80
CA ASP A 132 -2.21 -12.11 2.47
C ASP A 132 -1.35 -10.84 2.47
N ILE A 133 -1.87 -9.76 1.90
CA ILE A 133 -1.20 -8.46 1.85
C ILE A 133 -2.11 -7.43 2.49
N THR A 134 -1.57 -6.60 3.36
CA THR A 134 -2.25 -5.37 3.81
C THR A 134 -1.31 -4.20 3.62
N SER A 135 -1.82 -3.09 3.12
CA SER A 135 -1.03 -1.89 2.90
C SER A 135 -1.75 -0.63 3.34
N LEU A 136 -0.96 0.36 3.76
CA LEU A 136 -1.35 1.74 3.95
C LEU A 136 -0.24 2.63 3.40
N SER A 137 -0.59 3.48 2.45
CA SER A 137 0.31 4.47 1.86
C SER A 137 -0.33 5.85 1.90
N ALA A 138 0.48 6.88 2.06
CA ALA A 138 0.04 8.26 1.92
C ALA A 138 1.00 9.03 1.05
N TYR A 139 0.44 9.65 0.01
CA TYR A 139 1.18 10.39 -0.98
C TYR A 139 1.01 11.88 -0.73
N LEU A 140 2.12 12.61 -0.74
CA LEU A 140 2.12 14.06 -0.67
C LEU A 140 2.15 14.66 -2.07
N ASN A 141 1.58 15.85 -2.22
CA ASN A 141 1.59 16.59 -3.48
C ASN A 141 2.80 17.52 -3.57
N SER A 142 2.94 18.24 -4.68
CA SER A 142 4.11 19.09 -4.95
C SER A 142 4.16 20.40 -4.14
N SER A 143 3.19 20.68 -3.26
CA SER A 143 3.27 21.84 -2.35
C SER A 143 4.32 21.69 -1.25
N THR A 144 4.76 20.45 -0.98
CA THR A 144 5.81 20.07 -0.03
C THR A 144 6.79 19.11 -0.69
N ASP A 145 8.04 19.11 -0.24
CA ASP A 145 9.11 18.17 -0.65
C ASP A 145 9.29 17.01 0.34
N ALA A 146 8.50 17.00 1.42
CA ALA A 146 8.60 15.97 2.45
C ALA A 146 8.33 14.56 1.89
N PRO A 147 8.91 13.51 2.50
CA PRO A 147 8.72 12.11 2.09
C PRO A 147 7.26 11.64 2.10
N ASN A 148 6.96 10.61 1.31
CA ASN A 148 5.71 9.87 1.43
C ASN A 148 5.72 8.93 2.65
N PHE A 149 4.63 8.22 2.89
CA PHE A 149 4.55 7.14 3.88
C PHE A 149 4.13 5.84 3.20
N VAL A 150 4.78 4.73 3.56
CA VAL A 150 4.37 3.37 3.17
C VAL A 150 4.50 2.40 4.33
N PHE A 151 3.47 1.59 4.50
CA PHE A 151 3.43 0.43 5.39
C PHE A 151 2.80 -0.74 4.64
N GLU A 152 3.50 -1.87 4.55
CA GLU A 152 2.99 -3.10 3.97
C GLU A 152 3.41 -4.32 4.78
N MET A 153 2.46 -5.21 5.01
CA MET A 153 2.68 -6.55 5.56
C MET A 153 2.27 -7.58 4.51
N ILE A 154 3.22 -8.42 4.11
CA ILE A 154 3.05 -9.46 3.09
C ILE A 154 3.30 -10.81 3.76
N ARG A 155 2.26 -11.63 3.87
CA ARG A 155 2.32 -12.96 4.46
C ARG A 155 2.10 -14.02 3.40
N SER A 156 3.00 -14.99 3.35
CA SER A 156 2.84 -16.20 2.52
C SER A 156 2.52 -17.45 3.36
N SER A 157 2.56 -17.33 4.68
CA SER A 157 2.12 -18.35 5.64
C SER A 157 1.84 -17.71 7.01
N PRO A 158 1.26 -18.45 7.96
CA PRO A 158 1.11 -18.00 9.35
C PRO A 158 2.41 -17.74 10.11
N THR A 159 3.56 -18.24 9.62
CA THR A 159 4.86 -18.15 10.29
C THR A 159 5.89 -17.34 9.49
N MET A 160 5.51 -16.79 8.34
CA MET A 160 6.38 -16.01 7.46
C MET A 160 5.72 -14.70 7.07
N LEU A 161 6.36 -13.60 7.43
CA LEU A 161 5.92 -12.25 7.17
C LEU A 161 7.07 -11.45 6.56
N VAL A 162 6.77 -10.64 5.55
CA VAL A 162 7.64 -9.55 5.09
C VAL A 162 7.00 -8.24 5.51
N LEU A 163 7.78 -7.37 6.12
CA LEU A 163 7.41 -6.00 6.47
C LEU A 163 8.17 -5.03 5.56
N ILE A 164 7.44 -4.08 4.98
CA ILE A 164 7.97 -2.90 4.34
C ILE A 164 7.39 -1.70 5.09
N LEU A 165 8.25 -0.93 5.76
CA LEU A 165 7.87 0.30 6.43
C LEU A 165 8.93 1.35 6.13
N ASP A 166 8.50 2.43 5.46
CA ASP A 166 9.42 3.45 4.97
C ASP A 166 8.76 4.81 4.86
N LEU A 167 9.60 5.86 4.84
CA LEU A 167 9.24 7.20 4.38
C LEU A 167 9.96 7.46 3.04
N PRO A 168 9.39 7.10 1.87
CA PRO A 168 10.14 7.13 0.63
C PRO A 168 10.53 8.56 0.21
N PRO A 169 11.80 8.82 -0.13
CA PRO A 169 12.27 10.14 -0.51
C PRO A 169 11.61 10.60 -1.81
N ARG A 170 11.27 11.88 -1.87
CA ARG A 170 10.73 12.55 -3.07
C ARG A 170 11.77 13.37 -3.84
N LYS A 171 12.96 13.56 -3.26
CA LYS A 171 14.16 14.11 -3.92
C LYS A 171 15.28 13.07 -4.00
N ASP A 172 16.28 13.32 -4.84
CA ASP A 172 17.51 12.53 -4.90
C ASP A 172 18.40 12.88 -3.70
N LEU A 173 18.60 11.95 -2.77
CA LEU A 173 19.29 12.22 -1.51
C LEU A 173 20.79 12.52 -1.66
N VAL A 174 21.40 12.20 -2.80
CA VAL A 174 22.80 12.57 -3.09
C VAL A 174 22.87 14.03 -3.54
N LEU A 175 21.92 14.47 -4.36
CA LEU A 175 21.86 15.84 -4.86
C LEU A 175 21.30 16.82 -3.80
N TRP A 176 20.40 16.35 -2.93
CA TRP A 176 19.76 17.11 -1.86
C TRP A 176 20.13 16.53 -0.49
N SER A 177 21.40 16.69 -0.09
CA SER A 177 21.90 16.16 1.20
C SER A 177 21.22 16.77 2.42
N ASP A 178 20.70 18.00 2.30
CA ASP A 178 19.96 18.64 3.39
C ASP A 178 18.62 17.94 3.68
N ASP A 179 17.98 17.37 2.65
CA ASP A 179 16.77 16.55 2.81
C ASP A 179 17.11 15.21 3.47
N LEU A 180 18.25 14.60 3.10
CA LEU A 180 18.75 13.39 3.77
C LEU A 180 18.91 13.64 5.28
N LYS A 181 19.57 14.74 5.62
CA LYS A 181 19.77 15.14 7.01
C LYS A 181 18.44 15.41 7.73
N THR A 182 17.60 16.25 7.13
CA THR A 182 16.36 16.72 7.76
C THR A 182 15.38 15.59 8.04
N PHE A 183 15.18 14.68 7.09
CA PHE A 183 14.10 13.70 7.18
C PHE A 183 14.54 12.35 7.73
N TYR A 184 15.84 12.01 7.68
CA TYR A 184 16.31 10.67 8.05
C TYR A 184 17.36 10.67 9.16
N GLU A 185 18.30 11.62 9.16
CA GLU A 185 19.32 11.70 10.21
C GLU A 185 18.76 12.36 11.48
N ASP A 186 18.18 13.55 11.35
CA ASP A 186 17.71 14.35 12.49
C ASP A 186 16.48 13.73 13.17
N THR A 187 15.67 13.00 12.41
CA THR A 187 14.52 12.22 12.91
C THR A 187 14.94 10.90 13.57
N GLN A 188 16.19 10.47 13.39
CA GLN A 188 16.71 9.19 13.88
C GLN A 188 15.89 7.97 13.41
N LEU A 189 15.30 8.03 12.21
CA LEU A 189 14.44 6.96 11.68
C LEU A 189 15.11 5.58 11.68
N ASP A 190 16.43 5.53 11.46
CA ASP A 190 17.18 4.27 11.42
C ASP A 190 17.17 3.51 12.75
N THR A 191 16.93 4.19 13.87
CA THR A 191 16.87 3.55 15.20
C THR A 191 15.76 2.51 15.28
N HIS A 192 14.66 2.70 14.55
CA HIS A 192 13.55 1.75 14.49
C HIS A 192 13.93 0.48 13.74
N ARG A 193 14.65 0.59 12.62
CA ARG A 193 15.22 -0.55 11.90
C ARG A 193 16.18 -1.32 12.79
N GLN A 194 17.10 -0.61 13.45
CA GLN A 194 18.09 -1.20 14.36
C GLN A 194 17.44 -1.89 15.56
N ALA A 195 16.34 -1.34 16.09
CA ALA A 195 15.59 -1.97 17.18
C ALA A 195 14.98 -3.30 16.74
N LEU A 196 14.40 -3.35 15.53
CA LEU A 196 13.79 -4.56 15.00
C LEU A 196 14.83 -5.63 14.64
N GLU A 197 16.03 -5.25 14.20
CA GLU A 197 17.15 -6.17 13.94
C GLU A 197 17.65 -6.91 15.17
N ARG A 198 17.30 -6.46 16.38
CA ARG A 198 17.64 -7.16 17.63
C ARG A 198 16.69 -8.33 17.93
N VAL A 199 15.58 -8.43 17.22
CA VAL A 199 14.63 -9.55 17.36
C VAL A 199 15.18 -10.75 16.59
N PRO A 200 15.39 -11.92 17.24
CA PRO A 200 16.09 -13.06 16.61
C PRO A 200 15.47 -13.57 15.30
N GLU A 201 14.15 -13.48 15.18
CA GLU A 201 13.39 -13.96 14.02
C GLU A 201 13.45 -13.02 12.80
N VAL A 202 13.95 -11.80 13.01
CA VAL A 202 14.03 -10.75 11.99
C VAL A 202 15.31 -10.92 11.18
N GLN A 203 15.16 -10.89 9.86
CA GLN A 203 16.27 -10.90 8.90
C GLN A 203 16.02 -9.86 7.82
N PRO A 204 17.06 -9.29 7.18
CA PRO A 204 16.86 -8.39 6.05
C PRO A 204 16.06 -9.06 4.92
N TYR A 205 15.14 -8.29 4.33
CA TYR A 205 14.43 -8.64 3.10
C TYR A 205 15.00 -7.81 1.95
N PHE A 206 15.44 -8.49 0.90
CA PHE A 206 15.92 -7.85 -0.32
C PHE A 206 14.90 -8.05 -1.44
N SER A 207 14.15 -6.98 -1.76
CA SER A 207 13.17 -7.02 -2.86
C SER A 207 13.80 -7.52 -4.16
N SER A 208 13.15 -8.40 -4.91
CA SER A 208 13.67 -8.84 -6.21
C SER A 208 13.66 -7.72 -7.26
N SER A 209 12.86 -6.67 -7.03
CA SER A 209 12.84 -5.47 -7.86
C SER A 209 13.93 -4.50 -7.44
N LEU A 210 14.95 -4.33 -8.28
CA LEU A 210 15.97 -3.29 -8.07
C LEU A 210 15.35 -1.89 -8.04
N TYR A 211 14.27 -1.67 -8.77
CA TYR A 211 13.56 -0.40 -8.75
C TYR A 211 13.02 -0.06 -7.35
N ILE A 212 12.37 -1.03 -6.68
CA ILE A 212 11.86 -0.87 -5.32
C ILE A 212 13.01 -0.56 -4.35
N ARG A 213 14.17 -1.23 -4.51
CA ARG A 213 15.36 -0.93 -3.69
C ARG A 213 15.87 0.49 -3.87
N THR A 214 15.74 1.07 -5.07
CA THR A 214 16.22 2.42 -5.39
C THR A 214 15.29 3.52 -4.91
N VAL A 215 13.98 3.27 -4.86
CA VAL A 215 13.00 4.27 -4.39
C VAL A 215 12.80 4.27 -2.87
N ALA A 216 13.21 3.19 -2.20
CA ALA A 216 13.23 3.10 -0.74
C ALA A 216 14.25 4.08 -0.14
N SER A 217 13.96 4.59 1.07
CA SER A 217 14.90 5.43 1.80
C SER A 217 16.09 4.63 2.37
N PRO A 218 17.19 5.31 2.73
CA PRO A 218 18.31 4.68 3.43
C PRO A 218 17.96 4.07 4.79
N THR A 219 16.83 4.48 5.40
CA THR A 219 16.37 4.01 6.71
C THR A 219 15.15 3.08 6.62
N ALA A 220 14.81 2.61 5.41
CA ALA A 220 13.67 1.75 5.17
C ALA A 220 13.77 0.45 6.00
N ILE A 221 12.68 0.08 6.67
CA ILE A 221 12.55 -1.21 7.33
C ILE A 221 12.03 -2.20 6.30
N MET A 222 12.96 -2.92 5.67
CA MET A 222 12.66 -4.02 4.76
C MET A 222 13.14 -5.33 5.37
N VAL A 223 12.24 -6.03 6.07
CA VAL A 223 12.60 -7.24 6.82
C VAL A 223 11.69 -8.41 6.51
N ARG A 224 12.24 -9.62 6.63
CA ARG A 224 11.49 -10.88 6.69
C ARG A 224 11.53 -11.39 8.13
N ILE A 225 10.43 -11.94 8.59
CA ILE A 225 10.25 -12.47 9.93
C ILE A 225 9.80 -13.92 9.79
N GLY A 226 10.59 -14.84 10.33
CA GLY A 226 10.32 -16.28 10.27
C GLY A 226 10.21 -16.87 11.66
N THR A 227 9.03 -17.38 12.02
CA THR A 227 8.74 -17.93 13.35
C THR A 227 8.53 -19.44 13.34
N GLU A 228 9.17 -20.17 12.42
CA GLU A 228 9.00 -21.63 12.27
C GLU A 228 9.15 -22.40 13.59
N ASN A 229 10.13 -22.02 14.42
CA ASN A 229 10.38 -22.65 15.73
C ASN A 229 9.45 -22.16 16.85
N GLY A 230 8.92 -20.93 16.74
CA GLY A 230 8.04 -20.30 17.74
C GLY A 230 6.55 -20.37 17.40
N GLY A 231 6.21 -20.87 16.21
CA GLY A 231 4.85 -20.99 15.72
C GLY A 231 4.15 -19.64 15.47
N VAL A 232 2.82 -19.72 15.38
CA VAL A 232 1.95 -18.57 15.11
C VAL A 232 1.86 -17.62 16.32
N GLU A 233 1.92 -18.15 17.54
CA GLU A 233 1.87 -17.34 18.77
C GLU A 233 3.06 -16.38 18.86
N ARG A 234 4.26 -16.85 18.49
CA ARG A 234 5.45 -15.99 18.43
C ARG A 234 5.33 -14.90 17.36
N MET A 235 4.69 -15.19 16.23
CA MET A 235 4.41 -14.17 15.20
C MET A 235 3.47 -13.09 15.76
N GLU A 236 2.42 -13.48 16.49
CA GLU A 236 1.52 -12.53 17.14
C GLU A 236 2.24 -11.64 18.15
N GLU A 237 3.10 -12.22 18.98
CA GLU A 237 3.92 -11.48 19.93
C GLU A 237 4.82 -10.47 19.22
N ILE A 238 5.50 -10.85 18.14
CA ILE A 238 6.37 -9.93 17.39
C ILE A 238 5.55 -8.79 16.77
N ILE A 239 4.38 -9.09 16.20
CA ILE A 239 3.52 -8.04 15.63
C ILE A 239 3.08 -7.06 16.73
N LYS A 240 2.64 -7.58 17.88
CA LYS A 240 2.11 -6.76 18.96
C LYS A 240 3.17 -5.97 19.72
N ASP A 241 4.29 -6.60 20.06
CA ASP A 241 5.25 -6.04 21.00
C ASP A 241 6.43 -5.34 20.29
N HIS A 242 6.62 -5.58 18.99
CA HIS A 242 7.67 -4.93 18.19
C HIS A 242 7.12 -4.15 17.00
N LEU A 243 6.33 -4.76 16.12
CA LEU A 243 5.90 -4.09 14.89
C LEU A 243 4.93 -2.95 15.17
N ASP A 244 3.95 -3.16 16.05
CA ASP A 244 2.95 -2.17 16.41
C ASP A 244 3.55 -0.86 16.94
N PRO A 245 4.37 -0.87 18.01
CA PRO A 245 4.96 0.37 18.51
C PRO A 245 5.89 1.04 17.50
N ILE A 246 6.70 0.26 16.76
CA ILE A 246 7.62 0.81 15.75
C ILE A 246 6.84 1.50 14.62
N SER A 247 5.79 0.86 14.11
CA SER A 247 5.01 1.39 12.99
C SER A 247 4.27 2.66 13.38
N LYS A 248 3.72 2.71 14.59
CA LYS A 248 3.09 3.91 15.15
C LYS A 248 4.09 5.05 15.34
N GLN A 249 5.32 4.75 15.77
CA GLN A 249 6.38 5.76 15.92
C GLN A 249 6.81 6.32 14.56
N VAL A 250 7.04 5.47 13.56
CA VAL A 250 7.40 5.92 12.19
C VAL A 250 6.26 6.74 11.57
N LEU A 251 5.00 6.30 11.73
CA LEU A 251 3.85 7.09 11.32
C LEU A 251 3.79 8.43 12.06
N GLY A 252 4.03 8.45 13.37
CA GLY A 252 4.10 9.69 14.16
C GLY A 252 5.15 10.66 13.63
N ILE A 253 6.36 10.17 13.32
CA ILE A 253 7.42 10.98 12.70
C ILE A 253 6.95 11.55 11.36
N TRP A 254 6.33 10.74 10.50
CA TRP A 254 5.79 11.23 9.24
C TRP A 254 4.71 12.30 9.43
N LEU A 255 3.78 12.09 10.36
CA LEU A 255 2.72 13.06 10.63
C LEU A 255 3.28 14.40 11.11
N ASP A 256 4.22 14.38 12.05
CA ASP A 256 4.67 15.59 12.75
C ASP A 256 5.84 16.30 12.06
N HIS A 257 6.76 15.56 11.45
CA HIS A 257 7.96 16.10 10.80
C HIS A 257 7.87 16.17 9.28
N CYS A 258 6.93 15.46 8.64
CA CYS A 258 6.77 15.46 7.19
C CYS A 258 5.45 16.12 6.78
N ALA A 259 4.34 15.41 6.91
CA ALA A 259 3.07 15.78 6.29
C ALA A 259 2.40 17.01 6.92
N CYS A 260 2.56 17.25 8.23
CA CYS A 260 2.03 18.46 8.89
C CYS A 260 3.07 19.58 9.04
N ALA A 261 4.34 19.34 8.71
CA ALA A 261 5.38 20.35 8.81
C ALA A 261 5.19 21.40 7.69
N LYS A 262 5.16 22.68 8.06
CA LYS A 262 5.07 23.77 7.09
C LYS A 262 6.40 23.89 6.35
N ARG A 263 6.35 23.74 5.03
CA ARG A 263 7.52 23.87 4.14
C ARG A 263 7.11 24.66 2.90
N GLU A 264 8.01 25.51 2.43
CA GLU A 264 7.84 26.26 1.18
C GLU A 264 8.71 25.63 0.11
N VAL A 265 8.09 25.28 -1.01
CA VAL A 265 8.77 24.68 -2.16
C VAL A 265 8.68 25.65 -3.32
N GLY A 266 9.83 26.05 -3.88
CA GLY A 266 9.89 26.94 -5.03
C GLY A 266 9.44 26.26 -6.33
N GLU A 267 9.00 27.04 -7.32
CA GLU A 267 8.40 26.51 -8.57
C GLU A 267 9.26 25.49 -9.31
N ALA A 268 10.59 25.68 -9.37
CA ALA A 268 11.50 24.74 -10.00
C ALA A 268 11.54 23.38 -9.26
N GLU A 269 11.52 23.41 -7.92
CA GLU A 269 11.44 22.19 -7.12
C GLU A 269 10.08 21.51 -7.24
N ARG A 270 8.98 22.28 -7.30
CA ARG A 270 7.64 21.72 -7.55
C ARG A 270 7.58 20.96 -8.86
N ALA A 271 8.20 21.50 -9.92
CA ALA A 271 8.28 20.84 -11.21
C ALA A 271 9.12 19.56 -11.17
N TYR A 272 10.24 19.57 -10.43
CA TYR A 272 11.05 18.38 -10.20
C TYR A 272 10.25 17.29 -9.47
N LEU A 273 9.56 17.65 -8.37
CA LEU A 273 8.75 16.73 -7.58
C LEU A 273 7.64 16.09 -8.43
N ARG A 274 6.86 16.89 -9.18
CA ARG A 274 5.82 16.35 -10.08
C ARG A 274 6.39 15.33 -11.06
N LYS A 275 7.53 15.65 -11.68
CA LYS A 275 8.19 14.73 -12.63
C LYS A 275 8.62 13.43 -11.94
N ARG A 276 9.28 13.52 -10.79
CA ARG A 276 9.79 12.33 -10.08
C ARG A 276 8.66 11.49 -9.49
N ASP A 277 7.66 12.12 -8.88
CA ASP A 277 6.48 11.45 -8.34
C ASP A 277 5.71 10.73 -9.45
N GLY A 278 5.48 11.39 -10.59
CA GLY A 278 4.83 10.76 -11.74
C GLY A 278 5.60 9.56 -12.29
N LEU A 279 6.93 9.61 -12.33
CA LEU A 279 7.76 8.45 -12.71
C LEU A 279 7.63 7.30 -11.71
N ILE A 280 7.67 7.60 -10.41
CA ILE A 280 7.55 6.59 -9.34
C ILE A 280 6.19 5.93 -9.37
N ARG A 281 5.12 6.73 -9.35
CA ARG A 281 3.73 6.27 -9.36
C ARG A 281 3.45 5.36 -10.55
N ASN A 282 3.85 5.78 -11.76
CA ASN A 282 3.65 4.97 -12.97
C ASN A 282 4.43 3.64 -12.92
N LYS A 283 5.69 3.69 -12.45
CA LYS A 283 6.52 2.48 -12.42
C LYS A 283 6.10 1.50 -11.33
N THR A 284 5.65 2.00 -10.17
CA THR A 284 5.04 1.19 -9.10
C THR A 284 3.80 0.46 -9.61
N ILE A 285 2.90 1.14 -10.34
CA ILE A 285 1.73 0.47 -10.95
C ILE A 285 2.17 -0.65 -11.90
N GLU A 286 3.17 -0.41 -12.74
CA GLU A 286 3.66 -1.41 -13.70
C GLU A 286 4.25 -2.65 -13.01
N ILE A 287 5.10 -2.43 -12.00
CA ILE A 287 5.84 -3.50 -11.32
C ILE A 287 4.91 -4.30 -10.39
N ASP A 288 4.19 -3.60 -9.50
CA ASP A 288 3.49 -4.25 -8.39
C ASP A 288 2.09 -4.71 -8.81
N LEU A 289 1.37 -3.92 -9.61
CA LEU A 289 -0.03 -4.21 -9.94
C LEU A 289 -0.18 -4.82 -11.34
N GLY A 290 0.52 -4.28 -12.34
CA GLY A 290 0.32 -4.63 -13.75
C GLY A 290 0.65 -6.09 -14.09
N SER A 291 1.60 -6.70 -13.38
CA SER A 291 2.02 -8.09 -13.60
C SER A 291 1.27 -9.11 -12.74
N SER A 292 0.79 -8.70 -11.57
CA SER A 292 0.22 -9.58 -10.54
C SER A 292 -1.31 -9.60 -10.57
N PHE A 293 -1.97 -8.45 -10.75
CA PHE A 293 -3.44 -8.34 -10.67
C PHE A 293 -4.18 -9.17 -11.72
N PRO A 294 -3.78 -9.17 -13.01
CA PRO A 294 -4.44 -10.01 -14.00
C PRO A 294 -4.34 -11.51 -13.68
N ARG A 295 -3.29 -11.94 -12.98
CA ARG A 295 -3.10 -13.34 -12.58
C ARG A 295 -3.98 -13.72 -11.40
N LEU A 296 -4.17 -12.80 -10.45
CA LEU A 296 -4.98 -13.03 -9.25
C LEU A 296 -6.48 -12.91 -9.54
N PHE A 297 -6.89 -11.86 -10.25
CA PHE A 297 -8.30 -11.48 -10.38
C PHE A 297 -8.88 -11.67 -11.79
N GLY A 298 -8.04 -12.03 -12.76
CA GLY A 298 -8.41 -12.07 -14.17
C GLY A 298 -8.33 -10.68 -14.83
N PRO A 299 -8.22 -10.64 -16.18
CA PRO A 299 -7.94 -9.41 -16.92
C PRO A 299 -9.05 -8.35 -16.80
N GLU A 300 -10.30 -8.77 -16.72
CA GLU A 300 -11.44 -7.83 -16.62
C GLU A 300 -11.42 -7.04 -15.32
N VAL A 301 -11.36 -7.74 -14.17
CA VAL A 301 -11.29 -7.11 -12.85
C VAL A 301 -10.00 -6.28 -12.71
N ALA A 302 -8.88 -6.84 -13.16
CA ALA A 302 -7.59 -6.15 -13.10
C ALA A 302 -7.62 -4.83 -13.89
N ASN A 303 -8.13 -4.82 -15.12
CA ASN A 303 -8.19 -3.60 -15.93
C ASN A 303 -9.05 -2.53 -15.25
N ARG A 304 -10.24 -2.90 -14.77
CA ARG A 304 -11.16 -1.96 -14.08
C ARG A 304 -10.50 -1.32 -12.86
N VAL A 305 -9.86 -2.12 -12.01
CA VAL A 305 -9.20 -1.62 -10.79
C VAL A 305 -7.98 -0.77 -11.13
N LEU A 306 -7.17 -1.19 -12.11
CA LEU A 306 -5.99 -0.45 -12.56
C LEU A 306 -6.36 0.91 -13.17
N GLU A 307 -7.45 0.99 -13.93
CA GLU A 307 -7.96 2.24 -14.48
C GLU A 307 -8.35 3.20 -13.36
N ALA A 308 -9.09 2.72 -12.35
CA ALA A 308 -9.47 3.55 -11.20
C ALA A 308 -8.26 4.04 -10.39
N ILE A 309 -7.24 3.19 -10.18
CA ILE A 309 -6.01 3.60 -9.46
C ILE A 309 -5.22 4.65 -10.24
N LYS A 310 -5.13 4.50 -11.57
CA LYS A 310 -4.37 5.44 -12.42
C LYS A 310 -4.87 6.87 -12.34
N GLU A 311 -6.16 7.09 -12.09
CA GLU A 311 -6.73 8.43 -11.93
C GLU A 311 -6.10 9.21 -10.77
N TYR A 312 -5.72 8.53 -9.68
CA TYR A 312 -5.06 9.15 -8.53
C TYR A 312 -3.53 9.24 -8.70
N PHE A 313 -2.96 8.36 -9.51
CA PHE A 313 -1.51 8.25 -9.69
C PHE A 313 -0.98 9.14 -10.82
N THR A 314 -1.86 9.77 -11.59
CA THR A 314 -1.50 10.74 -12.63
C THR A 314 -1.17 12.10 -11.99
N VAL A 315 0.06 12.57 -12.19
CA VAL A 315 0.61 13.83 -11.64
C VAL A 315 1.11 14.75 -12.74
#